data_AF-A0A239L4K2-F1
#
_entry.id   AF-A0A239L4K2-F1
#
_cell.length_a   1.000
_cell.length_b   1.000
_cell.length_c   1.000
_cell.angle_alpha   90.00
_cell.angle_beta   90.00
_cell.angle_gamma   90.00
#
_symmetry.space_group_name_H-M   'P 1'
#
loop_
_entity.id
_entity.type
_entity.pdbx_description
1 polymer ?
#
loop_
_entity_poly.entity_id
_entity_poly.type
_entity_poly.pdbx_seq_one_letter_code
_entity_poly.pdbx_strand_id
1 'polypeptide(L)' 'APMHVSKVAHVTADGKPTRVRFEIKDGKKVRVAVKSGEQING' A
#
# COMPACT_ATOMS: atom_id res chain seq x y z
N ALA A 1 -6.18 -5.24 21.93
CA ALA A 1 -6.81 -6.38 21.23
C ALA A 1 -6.34 -6.40 19.77
N PRO A 2 -6.03 -7.57 19.18
CA PRO A 2 -5.71 -7.69 17.77
C PRO A 2 -6.91 -7.25 16.91
N MET A 3 -6.63 -6.65 15.76
CA MET A 3 -7.67 -6.21 14.82
C MET A 3 -7.63 -7.05 13.56
N HIS A 4 -8.80 -7.30 12.97
CA HIS A 4 -8.88 -8.05 11.71
C HIS A 4 -8.33 -7.23 10.54
N VAL A 5 -7.62 -7.88 9.63
CA VAL A 5 -6.91 -7.20 8.52
C VAL A 5 -7.85 -6.42 7.59
N SER A 6 -9.10 -6.86 7.42
CA SER A 6 -10.08 -6.12 6.61
C SER A 6 -10.55 -4.80 7.24
N LYS A 7 -10.24 -4.57 8.52
CA LYS A 7 -10.57 -3.33 9.24
C LYS A 7 -9.44 -2.30 9.20
N VAL A 8 -8.32 -2.59 8.53
CA VAL A 8 -7.17 -1.69 8.42
C VAL A 8 -6.78 -1.49 6.96
N ALA A 9 -6.19 -0.34 6.64
CA ALA A 9 -5.69 -0.01 5.31
C ALA A 9 -4.41 0.83 5.40
N HIS A 10 -3.58 0.78 4.36
CA HIS A 10 -2.46 1.70 4.23
C HIS A 10 -2.97 3.11 3.93
N VAL A 11 -2.32 4.10 4.53
CA VAL A 11 -2.65 5.51 4.39
C VAL A 11 -1.62 6.17 3.48
N THR A 12 -2.06 6.98 2.52
CA THR A 12 -1.17 7.78 1.68
C THR A 12 -0.59 8.97 2.45
N ALA A 13 0.38 9.68 1.89
CA ALA A 13 0.91 10.90 2.51
C ALA A 13 -0.20 11.93 2.83
N ASP A 14 -1.26 11.97 2.03
CA ASP A 14 -2.43 12.84 2.21
C ASP A 14 -3.42 12.37 3.30
N GLY A 15 -3.09 11.34 4.08
CA GLY A 15 -3.99 10.83 5.12
C GLY A 15 -5.16 9.99 4.59
N LYS A 16 -5.22 9.68 3.29
CA LYS A 16 -6.32 8.92 2.68
C LYS A 16 -6.00 7.43 2.59
N PRO A 17 -6.95 6.53 2.85
CA PRO A 17 -6.73 5.09 2.70
C PRO A 17 -6.57 4.70 1.23
N THR A 18 -5.66 3.77 0.96
CA THR A 18 -5.36 3.24 -0.38
C THR A 18 -5.28 1.72 -0.37
N ARG A 19 -5.56 1.12 -1.54
CA ARG A 19 -5.32 -0.31 -1.77
C ARG A 19 -3.90 -0.53 -2.27
N VAL A 20 -3.36 -1.72 -2.01
CA VAL A 20 -2.03 -2.12 -2.48
C VAL A 20 -2.17 -2.98 -3.73
N ARG A 21 -1.40 -2.66 -4.77
CA ARG A 21 -1.12 -3.57 -5.89
C ARG A 21 0.35 -3.95 -5.87
N PHE A 22 0.69 -5.01 -6.60
CA PHE A 22 2.07 -5.43 -6.77
C PHE A 22 2.53 -5.16 -8.19
N GLU A 23 3.73 -4.60 -8.30
CA GLU A 23 4.41 -4.40 -9.57
C GLU A 23 5.83 -4.95 -9.48
N ILE A 24 6.42 -5.23 -10.64
CA ILE A 24 7.84 -5.55 -10.76
C ILE A 24 8.54 -4.27 -11.20
N LYS A 25 9.35 -3.70 -10.31
CA LYS A 25 10.30 -2.62 -10.65
C LYS A 25 11.70 -3.14 -10.40
N ASP A 26 12.58 -2.99 -11.38
CA ASP A 26 13.99 -3.41 -11.31
C ASP A 26 14.18 -4.88 -10.90
N GLY A 27 13.31 -5.76 -11.41
CA GLY A 27 13.33 -7.20 -11.12
C GLY A 27 12.84 -7.60 -9.73
N LYS A 28 12.41 -6.65 -8.88
CA LYS A 28 11.89 -6.91 -7.53
C LYS A 28 10.41 -6.59 -7.44
N LYS A 29 9.68 -7.42 -6.69
CA LYS A 29 8.26 -7.23 -6.43
C LYS A 29 8.08 -6.13 -5.39
N VAL A 30 7.50 -5.01 -5.80
CA VAL A 30 7.25 -3.85 -4.94
C VAL A 30 5.76 -3.68 -4.68
N ARG A 31 5.43 -3.17 -3.49
CA ARG A 31 4.08 -2.74 -3.13
C ARG A 31 3.86 -1.32 -3.64
N VAL A 32 2.73 -1.09 -4.29
CA VAL A 32 2.38 0.22 -4.88
C VAL A 32 1.00 0.65 -4.42
N ALA A 33 0.88 1.91 -3.99
CA ALA A 33 -0.39 2.53 -3.64
C ALA A 33 -1.23 2.73 -4.92
N VAL A 34 -2.45 2.20 -4.95
CA VAL A 34 -3.31 2.31 -6.14
C VAL A 34 -3.70 3.76 -6.44
N LYS A 35 -3.89 4.60 -5.40
CA LYS A 35 -4.33 6.00 -5.58
C LYS A 35 -3.23 6.94 -6.05
N SER A 36 -2.03 6.86 -5.47
CA SER A 36 -0.92 7.77 -5.79
C SER A 36 0.08 7.18 -6.78
N GLY A 37 0.07 5.86 -7.02
CA GLY A 37 1.10 5.17 -7.81
C GLY A 37 2.46 5.12 -7.11
N GLU A 38 2.55 5.61 -5.88
CA GLU A 38 3.79 5.63 -5.12
C GLU A 38 4.13 4.26 -4.57
N GLN A 39 5.43 4.02 -4.43
CA GLN A 39 5.94 2.82 -3.80
C GLN A 39 5.68 2.87 -2.29
N ILE A 40 5.03 1.83 -1.76
CA ILE A 40 4.81 1.68 -0.33
C ILE A 40 6.07 1.02 0.25
N ASN A 41 6.91 1.86 0.87
CA ASN A 41 8.04 1.43 1.66
C ASN A 41 7.55 1.15 3.09
N GLY A 42 7.97 0.04 3.66
CA GLY A 42 7.66 -0.35 5.03
C GLY A 42 8.69 -1.34 5.52
#